data_AF-A0A3D9FVC6-F1
#
_entry.id   AF-A0A3D9FVC6-F1
#
_cell.length_a   1.000
_cell.length_b   1.000
_cell.length_c   1.000
_cell.angle_alpha   90.00
_cell.angle_beta   90.00
_cell.angle_gamma   90.00
#
_symmetry.space_group_name_H-M   'P 1'
#
loop_
_entity.id
_entity.type
_entity.pdbx_description
1 polymer ?
#
loop_
_entity_poly.entity_id
_entity_poly.type
_entity_poly.pdbx_seq_one_letter_code
_entity_poly.pdbx_strand_id
1 'polypeptide(L)'
;MKKKITDYLLSIVLCFGFLGVLACSSEKDTPSDTETTVKSLSANTTKIDLKGTEDGADITITSEAASWAISSSETWAKLSVTTGTKGTFLVRLTAEENKTTAVRTAVLTLTSTEAKTVTISVSQALGETSSGLYPNYNTSPIAADASGMGSTAAQLAAKMKLGWNIGNTMEATGGETAWGNPKVTKQLIDLVKANGFNAIRIPCSWNQYLANADKAEIQTTWLNRVKEVVQYCVDNDMYVIVNIHWDGGWLENNVITAKKEANNAKQKAFWEQIATTLRGFDEHLLFASANEPNVENAEQMAVLTSYHQTFVDAVRSTGGKNAYRNLIVQGPSTDIEKTNKLMTAMPTDKVADRIMAEVHYYTPYQFCLMDKDADWGKMFYYWGKDYHSATDTERNATWGEEADLDKFFLSMKTQFVDKGIPVILGEFGAIKRSDLTGDNLTLHLASRAYFLKYVVKQSKANGLIPFYWDAGNLGVNTMSLFDRSNNTVYDAQALTALKEGLQ
;
A
#
# COMPACT_ATOMS: atom_id res chain seq x y z
N MET A 1 25.49 41.44 28.03
CA MET A 1 25.87 42.87 27.90
C MET A 1 24.64 43.69 27.48
N LYS A 2 24.78 45.02 27.38
CA LYS A 2 23.87 46.05 26.80
C LYS A 2 23.10 45.55 25.55
N LYS A 3 21.88 46.00 25.19
CA LYS A 3 20.96 47.02 25.77
C LYS A 3 19.51 46.84 25.22
N LYS A 4 18.55 47.39 26.00
CA LYS A 4 17.18 47.89 25.73
C LYS A 4 16.90 48.44 24.30
N ILE A 5 15.64 48.53 23.84
CA ILE A 5 14.70 49.69 23.92
C ILE A 5 13.41 49.30 23.12
N THR A 6 12.14 49.69 23.37
CA THR A 6 11.29 50.07 24.55
C THR A 6 9.79 49.95 24.17
N ASP A 7 8.88 49.97 25.15
CA ASP A 7 7.41 49.93 25.01
C ASP A 7 6.78 51.24 24.45
N TYR A 8 5.48 51.18 24.09
CA TYR A 8 4.59 52.35 24.04
C TYR A 8 3.18 52.03 24.56
N LEU A 9 2.61 52.94 25.34
CA LEU A 9 1.34 52.82 26.03
C LEU A 9 0.75 54.22 26.21
N LEU A 10 -0.46 54.50 25.73
CA LEU A 10 -1.27 55.61 26.26
C LEU A 10 -2.76 55.45 25.95
N SER A 11 -3.59 55.75 26.94
CA SER A 11 -5.04 55.91 26.81
C SER A 11 -5.40 57.39 26.67
N ILE A 12 -6.54 57.70 26.03
CA ILE A 12 -7.18 59.02 26.15
C ILE A 12 -8.64 58.82 26.53
N VAL A 13 -9.03 59.44 27.64
CA VAL A 13 -10.42 59.67 28.06
C VAL A 13 -10.59 61.18 28.11
N LEU A 14 -11.70 61.72 27.61
CA LEU A 14 -12.12 63.07 27.95
C LEU A 14 -13.65 63.17 28.01
N CYS A 15 -14.17 63.81 29.05
CA CYS A 15 -15.60 64.03 29.26
C CYS A 15 -15.94 65.51 29.04
N PHE A 16 -17.05 65.78 28.32
CA PHE A 16 -17.86 67.00 28.42
C PHE A 16 -19.26 66.66 27.90
N GLY A 17 -20.36 67.28 28.34
CA GLY A 17 -20.50 68.27 29.41
C GLY A 17 -22.00 68.56 29.63
N PHE A 18 -22.44 68.74 30.88
CA PHE A 18 -23.85 68.91 31.23
C PHE A 18 -24.32 70.35 30.92
N LEU A 19 -25.48 70.51 30.28
CA LEU A 19 -26.18 71.80 30.19
C LEU A 19 -27.68 71.56 30.01
N GLY A 20 -28.47 71.99 30.99
CA GLY A 20 -29.95 71.93 30.95
C GLY A 20 -30.54 73.33 30.91
N VAL A 21 -31.69 73.48 30.25
CA VAL A 21 -32.48 74.72 30.24
C VAL A 21 -33.95 74.36 30.44
N LEU A 22 -34.61 75.03 31.39
CA LEU A 22 -36.06 74.95 31.60
C LEU A 22 -36.78 75.91 30.67
N ALA A 23 -37.82 75.43 29.97
CA ALA A 23 -38.77 76.26 29.25
C ALA A 23 -40.15 75.58 29.23
N CYS A 24 -41.16 76.24 29.80
CA CYS A 24 -42.56 75.80 29.73
C CYS A 24 -43.32 76.68 28.75
N SER A 25 -44.06 76.09 27.79
CA SER A 25 -45.14 76.78 27.08
C SER A 25 -46.07 75.80 26.34
N SER A 26 -47.37 76.11 26.39
CA SER A 26 -48.42 75.79 25.40
C SER A 26 -48.63 74.34 24.97
N GLU A 27 -49.81 73.81 25.31
CA GLU A 27 -50.41 72.60 24.75
C GLU A 27 -50.62 72.72 23.22
N LYS A 28 -50.45 71.60 22.50
CA LYS A 28 -51.01 71.37 21.17
C LYS A 28 -51.29 69.87 20.97
N ASP A 29 -52.54 69.53 20.64
CA ASP A 29 -52.92 68.17 20.26
C ASP A 29 -52.10 67.69 19.05
N THR A 30 -51.44 66.56 19.22
CA THR A 30 -50.69 65.82 18.20
C THR A 30 -51.00 64.33 18.46
N PRO A 31 -51.28 63.49 17.44
CA PRO A 31 -52.11 62.31 17.63
C PRO A 31 -51.46 61.20 18.45
N SER A 32 -52.31 60.35 19.02
CA SER A 32 -51.97 59.11 19.71
C SER A 32 -50.90 58.30 18.96
N ASP A 33 -49.69 58.24 19.51
CA ASP A 33 -48.77 57.15 19.23
C ASP A 33 -49.43 55.84 19.68
N THR A 34 -49.93 55.07 18.72
CA THR A 34 -50.24 53.66 18.98
C THR A 34 -48.93 52.95 19.25
N GLU A 35 -48.64 52.66 20.52
CA GLU A 35 -47.57 51.74 20.91
C GLU A 35 -47.78 50.43 20.14
N THR A 36 -46.99 50.24 19.09
CA THR A 36 -47.05 49.03 18.28
C THR A 36 -46.45 47.92 19.11
N THR A 37 -47.31 47.21 19.83
CA THR A 37 -46.94 46.23 20.84
C THR A 37 -46.25 45.08 20.13
N VAL A 38 -44.91 45.10 20.13
CA VAL A 38 -44.06 44.13 19.43
C VAL A 38 -44.38 42.75 19.99
N LYS A 39 -45.01 41.93 19.16
CA LYS A 39 -45.56 40.63 19.57
C LYS A 39 -44.42 39.65 19.81
N SER A 40 -44.64 38.67 20.69
CA SER A 40 -43.63 37.64 20.91
C SER A 40 -43.52 36.70 19.70
N LEU A 41 -42.29 36.34 19.37
CA LEU A 41 -41.93 35.32 18.40
C LEU A 41 -40.63 34.67 18.91
N SER A 42 -40.64 33.36 19.10
CA SER A 42 -39.52 32.64 19.72
C SER A 42 -39.42 31.20 19.23
N ALA A 43 -38.23 30.62 19.38
CA ALA A 43 -37.97 29.20 19.23
C ALA A 43 -37.43 28.62 20.56
N ASN A 44 -37.64 27.32 20.79
CA ASN A 44 -37.11 26.60 21.95
C ASN A 44 -35.58 26.49 22.00
N THR A 45 -34.88 26.80 20.90
CA THR A 45 -33.40 26.81 20.84
C THR A 45 -32.88 27.92 19.92
N THR A 46 -31.65 28.36 20.19
CA THR A 46 -30.85 29.27 19.34
C THR A 46 -29.70 28.54 18.62
N LYS A 47 -29.47 27.25 18.92
CA LYS A 47 -28.42 26.42 18.30
C LYS A 47 -28.88 24.98 18.08
N ILE A 48 -28.46 24.37 16.98
CA ILE A 48 -28.64 22.95 16.68
C ILE A 48 -27.30 22.39 16.18
N ASP A 49 -26.86 21.28 16.77
CA ASP A 49 -25.71 20.50 16.31
C ASP A 49 -26.19 19.15 15.77
N LEU A 50 -25.79 18.81 14.55
CA LEU A 50 -26.19 17.60 13.81
C LEU A 50 -24.98 16.75 13.42
N LYS A 51 -25.18 15.44 13.29
CA LYS A 51 -24.18 14.47 12.82
C LYS A 51 -23.84 14.66 11.33
N GLY A 52 -22.71 14.11 10.91
CA GLY A 52 -22.29 14.11 9.50
C GLY A 52 -23.13 13.21 8.59
N THR A 53 -23.85 12.24 9.17
CA THR A 53 -24.86 11.42 8.49
C THR A 53 -26.11 12.25 8.16
N GLU A 54 -27.12 11.64 7.52
CA GLU A 54 -28.49 12.19 7.60
C GLU A 54 -28.92 12.28 9.08
N ASP A 55 -29.51 13.41 9.47
CA ASP A 55 -29.88 13.73 10.85
C ASP A 55 -30.96 14.84 10.89
N GLY A 56 -31.50 15.15 12.07
CA GLY A 56 -32.45 16.27 12.21
C GLY A 56 -32.92 16.55 13.62
N ALA A 57 -33.48 17.74 13.81
CA ALA A 57 -33.92 18.26 15.11
C ALA A 57 -35.33 18.86 15.07
N ASP A 58 -35.98 18.88 16.22
CA ASP A 58 -37.32 19.44 16.40
C ASP A 58 -37.24 20.86 16.99
N ILE A 59 -37.85 21.81 16.30
CA ILE A 59 -37.90 23.22 16.67
C ILE A 59 -39.34 23.57 17.03
N THR A 60 -39.58 23.93 18.29
CA THR A 60 -40.87 24.44 18.74
C THR A 60 -40.86 25.95 18.61
N ILE A 61 -41.64 26.47 17.67
CA ILE A 61 -41.85 27.91 17.44
C ILE A 61 -43.11 28.34 18.19
N THR A 62 -43.04 29.43 18.95
CA THR A 62 -44.21 30.07 19.56
C THR A 62 -44.32 31.51 19.05
N SER A 63 -45.51 31.90 18.61
CA SER A 63 -45.80 33.18 17.98
C SER A 63 -47.11 33.78 18.50
N GLU A 64 -47.08 35.07 18.84
CA GLU A 64 -48.27 35.89 18.96
C GLU A 64 -48.60 36.69 17.70
N ALA A 65 -47.66 36.78 16.76
CA ALA A 65 -47.84 37.45 15.48
C ALA A 65 -48.87 36.72 14.60
N ALA A 66 -49.63 37.50 13.83
CA ALA A 66 -50.67 37.01 12.93
C ALA A 66 -50.10 36.09 11.84
N SER A 67 -48.88 36.38 11.37
CA SER A 67 -48.09 35.51 10.51
C SER A 67 -46.60 35.56 10.85
N TRP A 68 -45.90 34.48 10.55
CA TRP A 68 -44.44 34.37 10.58
C TRP A 68 -43.94 33.45 9.46
N ALA A 69 -42.67 33.59 9.10
CA ALA A 69 -41.98 32.75 8.12
C ALA A 69 -40.58 32.36 8.61
N ILE A 70 -40.19 31.11 8.37
CA ILE A 70 -38.85 30.58 8.66
C ILE A 70 -38.19 30.09 7.37
N SER A 71 -36.95 30.52 7.14
CA SER A 71 -36.11 30.06 6.03
C SER A 71 -34.77 29.53 6.53
N SER A 72 -34.11 28.71 5.71
CA SER A 72 -32.71 28.33 5.88
C SER A 72 -31.84 29.15 4.93
N SER A 73 -30.61 29.49 5.34
CA SER A 73 -29.59 30.04 4.43
C SER A 73 -29.06 29.00 3.43
N GLU A 74 -29.24 27.71 3.70
CA GLU A 74 -28.64 26.59 2.99
C GLU A 74 -29.66 25.55 2.51
N THR A 75 -29.46 25.00 1.32
CA THR A 75 -30.38 24.02 0.69
C THR A 75 -30.34 22.62 1.30
N TRP A 76 -29.24 22.25 1.97
CA TRP A 76 -29.09 20.96 2.64
C TRP A 76 -29.86 20.87 3.96
N ALA A 77 -30.25 22.01 4.53
CA ALA A 77 -31.02 22.14 5.77
C ALA A 77 -32.50 22.45 5.46
N LYS A 78 -33.34 21.41 5.44
CA LYS A 78 -34.74 21.46 5.00
C LYS A 78 -35.68 21.55 6.20
N LEU A 79 -36.78 22.28 6.03
CA LEU A 79 -37.77 22.53 7.08
C LEU A 79 -39.13 21.95 6.68
N SER A 80 -39.79 21.22 7.58
CA SER A 80 -41.11 20.61 7.31
C SER A 80 -42.23 21.63 7.13
N VAL A 81 -42.07 22.83 7.69
CA VAL A 81 -43.00 23.96 7.63
C VAL A 81 -42.17 25.25 7.55
N THR A 82 -42.51 26.13 6.62
CA THR A 82 -41.79 27.40 6.38
C THR A 82 -42.60 28.65 6.74
N THR A 83 -43.88 28.51 7.08
CA THR A 83 -44.76 29.62 7.49
C THR A 83 -45.78 29.17 8.53
N GLY A 84 -46.30 30.11 9.32
CA GLY A 84 -47.39 29.87 10.26
C GLY A 84 -48.02 31.15 10.78
N THR A 85 -48.84 31.01 11.82
CA THR A 85 -49.68 32.08 12.39
C THR A 85 -49.53 32.14 13.92
N LYS A 86 -50.45 32.82 14.62
CA LYS A 86 -50.47 32.85 16.10
C LYS A 86 -50.73 31.46 16.67
N GLY A 87 -49.86 31.01 17.58
CA GLY A 87 -49.92 29.69 18.22
C GLY A 87 -48.54 29.11 18.49
N THR A 88 -48.48 27.80 18.74
CA THR A 88 -47.26 27.02 18.88
C THR A 88 -47.21 25.94 17.80
N PHE A 89 -46.06 25.83 17.13
CA PHE A 89 -45.86 24.99 15.95
C PHE A 89 -44.58 24.16 16.10
N LEU A 90 -44.62 22.91 15.62
CA LEU A 90 -43.46 22.04 15.54
C LEU A 90 -42.88 22.06 14.12
N VAL A 91 -41.64 22.51 13.97
CA VAL A 91 -40.91 22.50 12.70
C VAL A 91 -39.77 21.49 12.81
N ARG A 92 -39.83 20.44 11.99
CA ARG A 92 -38.73 19.48 11.85
C ARG A 92 -37.69 20.07 10.91
N LEU A 93 -36.47 20.22 11.40
CA LEU A 93 -35.27 20.38 10.57
C LEU A 93 -34.78 18.98 10.17
N THR A 94 -34.52 18.75 8.89
CA THR A 94 -33.73 17.61 8.40
C THR A 94 -32.51 18.11 7.63
N ALA A 95 -31.38 17.43 7.83
CA ALA A 95 -30.15 17.66 7.08
C ALA A 95 -29.78 16.40 6.30
N GLU A 96 -29.48 16.57 5.01
CA GLU A 96 -28.85 15.50 4.22
C GLU A 96 -27.46 15.16 4.78
N GLU A 97 -26.89 14.03 4.37
CA GLU A 97 -25.50 13.67 4.64
C GLU A 97 -24.51 14.79 4.24
N ASN A 98 -23.54 15.10 5.11
CA ASN A 98 -22.47 16.03 4.80
C ASN A 98 -21.29 15.30 4.13
N LYS A 99 -21.33 15.14 2.81
CA LYS A 99 -20.28 14.44 2.03
C LYS A 99 -18.93 15.17 1.95
N THR A 100 -18.65 16.10 2.86
CA THR A 100 -17.39 16.87 2.91
C THR A 100 -16.60 16.56 4.18
N THR A 101 -15.28 16.70 4.11
CA THR A 101 -14.36 16.51 5.24
C THR A 101 -14.34 17.70 6.22
N ALA A 102 -15.26 18.65 6.08
CA ALA A 102 -15.37 19.86 6.90
C ALA A 102 -16.75 19.96 7.56
N VAL A 103 -16.80 20.60 8.73
CA VAL A 103 -18.07 21.01 9.36
C VAL A 103 -18.74 22.05 8.45
N ARG A 104 -20.05 21.91 8.21
CA ARG A 104 -20.85 22.90 7.45
C ARG A 104 -21.91 23.55 8.33
N THR A 105 -22.25 24.80 8.05
CA THR A 105 -23.11 25.62 8.91
C THR A 105 -24.22 26.30 8.11
N ALA A 106 -25.41 26.40 8.69
CA ALA A 106 -26.54 27.15 8.16
C ALA A 106 -27.13 28.06 9.25
N VAL A 107 -27.87 29.09 8.84
CA VAL A 107 -28.67 29.92 9.76
C VAL A 107 -30.13 29.78 9.38
N LEU A 108 -30.95 29.34 10.33
CA LEU A 108 -32.40 29.44 10.18
C LEU A 108 -32.83 30.83 10.64
N THR A 109 -33.61 31.53 9.81
CA THR A 109 -34.06 32.90 10.07
C THR A 109 -35.58 32.93 10.17
N LEU A 110 -36.09 33.20 11.37
CA LEU A 110 -37.50 33.29 11.70
C LEU A 110 -37.92 34.77 11.75
N THR A 111 -38.93 35.14 10.97
CA THR A 111 -39.31 36.52 10.66
C THR A 111 -40.81 36.75 10.80
N SER A 112 -41.19 37.99 11.11
CA SER A 112 -42.56 38.51 11.04
C SER A 112 -42.50 40.03 10.83
N THR A 113 -43.60 40.64 10.39
CA THR A 113 -43.76 42.11 10.38
C THR A 113 -44.14 42.68 11.75
N GLU A 114 -44.57 41.84 12.70
CA GLU A 114 -45.09 42.27 14.01
C GLU A 114 -44.16 41.94 15.20
N ALA A 115 -43.05 41.25 14.94
CA ALA A 115 -42.14 40.73 15.94
C ALA A 115 -40.67 40.84 15.49
N LYS A 116 -39.73 40.78 16.44
CA LYS A 116 -38.29 40.79 16.13
C LYS A 116 -37.86 39.48 15.45
N THR A 117 -36.94 39.58 14.49
CA THR A 117 -36.28 38.43 13.85
C THR A 117 -35.55 37.58 14.90
N VAL A 118 -35.73 36.26 14.81
CA VAL A 118 -34.99 35.26 15.60
C VAL A 118 -34.11 34.45 14.65
N THR A 119 -32.88 34.17 15.07
CA THR A 119 -31.95 33.30 14.32
C THR A 119 -31.58 32.06 15.12
N ILE A 120 -31.39 30.95 14.42
CA ILE A 120 -30.96 29.67 14.98
C ILE A 120 -29.74 29.19 14.19
N SER A 121 -28.61 29.03 14.86
CA SER A 121 -27.37 28.55 14.23
C SER A 121 -27.40 27.02 14.12
N VAL A 122 -27.30 26.49 12.91
CA VAL A 122 -27.20 25.05 12.63
C VAL A 122 -25.76 24.72 12.27
N SER A 123 -25.19 23.73 12.94
CA SER A 123 -23.88 23.16 12.63
C SER A 123 -24.05 21.68 12.34
N GLN A 124 -23.60 21.21 11.17
CA GLN A 124 -23.52 19.79 10.85
C GLN A 124 -22.06 19.38 10.82
N ALA A 125 -21.71 18.35 11.59
CA ALA A 125 -20.36 17.79 11.61
C ALA A 125 -19.87 17.38 10.22
N LEU A 126 -18.55 17.27 10.03
CA LEU A 126 -17.98 16.62 8.85
C LEU A 126 -18.61 15.24 8.64
N GLY A 127 -18.70 14.81 7.38
CA GLY A 127 -19.18 13.47 7.06
C GLY A 127 -18.34 12.40 7.73
N GLU A 128 -19.00 11.32 8.14
CA GLU A 128 -18.29 10.05 8.22
C GLU A 128 -17.84 9.73 6.80
N THR A 129 -16.54 9.88 6.52
CA THR A 129 -15.98 9.42 5.25
C THR A 129 -16.28 7.94 5.13
N SER A 130 -17.04 7.53 4.12
CA SER A 130 -17.27 6.12 3.82
C SER A 130 -15.93 5.41 3.81
N SER A 131 -15.74 4.48 4.74
CA SER A 131 -14.42 3.98 5.11
C SER A 131 -13.94 2.94 4.10
N GLY A 132 -13.70 3.39 2.87
CA GLY A 132 -13.47 2.56 1.69
C GLY A 132 -14.51 1.45 1.55
N LEU A 133 -14.04 0.29 1.10
CA LEU A 133 -14.72 -0.99 1.25
C LEU A 133 -14.26 -1.73 2.53
N TYR A 134 -13.23 -1.22 3.22
CA TYR A 134 -12.60 -1.80 4.41
C TYR A 134 -12.11 -0.69 5.34
N PRO A 135 -12.18 -0.88 6.68
CA PRO A 135 -11.72 0.09 7.67
C PRO A 135 -10.31 0.64 7.39
N ASN A 136 -10.08 1.90 7.78
CA ASN A 136 -8.74 2.47 7.79
C ASN A 136 -7.89 1.80 8.88
N TYR A 137 -6.86 1.06 8.49
CA TYR A 137 -5.99 0.35 9.44
C TYR A 137 -4.78 1.18 9.88
N ASN A 138 -4.53 2.33 9.25
CA ASN A 138 -3.60 3.34 9.77
C ASN A 138 -4.22 4.12 10.94
N THR A 139 -4.51 3.40 12.03
CA THR A 139 -5.12 3.92 13.27
C THR A 139 -4.10 4.50 14.25
N SER A 140 -2.81 4.24 14.03
CA SER A 140 -1.71 4.68 14.90
C SER A 140 -0.47 5.15 14.10
N PRO A 141 -0.61 6.12 13.17
CA PRO A 141 0.54 6.72 12.49
C PRO A 141 1.46 7.41 13.50
N ILE A 142 2.77 7.35 13.26
CA ILE A 142 3.79 8.02 14.08
C ILE A 142 4.64 8.94 13.21
N ALA A 143 5.31 9.92 13.81
CA ALA A 143 6.23 10.81 13.10
C ALA A 143 7.29 10.02 12.31
N ALA A 144 7.74 10.56 11.18
CA ALA A 144 8.76 9.92 10.35
C ALA A 144 10.08 9.75 11.13
N ASP A 145 10.69 8.57 11.00
CA ASP A 145 11.93 8.21 11.70
C ASP A 145 12.96 7.68 10.69
N ALA A 146 14.08 8.40 10.56
CA ALA A 146 15.18 8.02 9.66
C ALA A 146 16.22 7.10 10.34
N SER A 147 16.04 6.70 11.60
CA SER A 147 17.00 5.87 12.34
C SER A 147 17.21 4.50 11.68
N GLY A 148 18.44 4.23 11.25
CA GLY A 148 18.75 3.02 10.47
C GLY A 148 18.14 2.98 9.06
N MET A 149 17.65 4.11 8.52
CA MET A 149 17.03 4.21 7.19
C MET A 149 17.86 5.04 6.20
N GLY A 150 19.18 5.08 6.38
CA GLY A 150 20.07 6.02 5.69
C GLY A 150 20.11 5.85 4.16
N SER A 151 20.05 4.61 3.67
CA SER A 151 20.39 4.27 2.29
C SER A 151 19.25 4.51 1.30
N THR A 152 19.55 5.19 0.19
CA THR A 152 18.69 5.17 -1.00
C THR A 152 18.57 3.75 -1.57
N ALA A 153 17.62 3.53 -2.48
CA ALA A 153 17.44 2.27 -3.16
C ALA A 153 18.74 1.80 -3.81
N ALA A 154 19.44 2.65 -4.57
CA ALA A 154 20.73 2.32 -5.18
C ALA A 154 21.82 1.98 -4.15
N GLN A 155 21.87 2.70 -3.02
CA GLN A 155 22.83 2.44 -1.94
C GLN A 155 22.53 1.14 -1.18
N LEU A 156 21.26 0.77 -1.01
CA LEU A 156 20.84 -0.47 -0.35
C LEU A 156 21.00 -1.68 -1.29
N ALA A 157 20.65 -1.51 -2.57
CA ALA A 157 20.88 -2.48 -3.63
C ALA A 157 22.36 -2.90 -3.72
N ALA A 158 23.29 -1.96 -3.65
CA ALA A 158 24.73 -2.23 -3.65
C ALA A 158 25.23 -3.05 -2.43
N LYS A 159 24.42 -3.21 -1.38
CA LYS A 159 24.73 -4.08 -0.22
C LYS A 159 24.19 -5.50 -0.42
N MET A 160 23.09 -5.67 -1.15
CA MET A 160 22.54 -6.99 -1.49
C MET A 160 23.35 -7.62 -2.63
N LYS A 161 23.79 -8.88 -2.46
CA LYS A 161 24.68 -9.57 -3.42
C LYS A 161 24.03 -10.79 -4.05
N LEU A 162 23.46 -11.64 -3.21
CA LEU A 162 22.75 -12.85 -3.61
C LEU A 162 21.66 -13.13 -2.59
N GLY A 163 20.44 -13.29 -3.10
CA GLY A 163 19.26 -13.58 -2.31
C GLY A 163 18.77 -15.02 -2.44
N TRP A 164 17.96 -15.46 -1.49
CA TRP A 164 17.33 -16.78 -1.47
C TRP A 164 15.85 -16.64 -1.12
N ASN A 165 14.96 -17.28 -1.88
CA ASN A 165 13.53 -17.31 -1.59
C ASN A 165 13.19 -18.41 -0.57
N ILE A 166 12.38 -18.09 0.44
CA ILE A 166 11.74 -19.11 1.30
C ILE A 166 10.48 -19.68 0.62
N GLY A 167 10.63 -20.15 -0.62
CA GLY A 167 9.51 -20.60 -1.45
C GLY A 167 8.76 -21.81 -0.89
N ASN A 168 7.51 -21.94 -1.31
CA ASN A 168 6.52 -22.96 -0.90
C ASN A 168 6.38 -23.13 0.62
N THR A 169 6.48 -22.02 1.38
CA THR A 169 6.38 -21.97 2.85
C THR A 169 5.38 -20.93 3.31
N MET A 170 5.72 -19.63 3.38
CA MET A 170 4.83 -18.62 4.00
C MET A 170 3.73 -18.09 3.05
N GLU A 171 3.81 -18.39 1.75
CA GLU A 171 2.75 -18.25 0.76
C GLU A 171 1.82 -19.45 0.65
N ALA A 172 2.20 -20.61 1.20
CA ALA A 172 1.53 -21.87 0.97
C ALA A 172 0.04 -21.85 1.37
N THR A 173 -0.83 -22.18 0.42
CA THR A 173 -2.28 -22.23 0.63
C THR A 173 -2.64 -23.44 1.50
N GLY A 174 -3.27 -23.19 2.64
CA GLY A 174 -3.57 -24.18 3.69
C GLY A 174 -2.72 -24.03 4.96
N GLY A 175 -1.71 -23.15 4.96
CA GLY A 175 -0.84 -22.90 6.12
C GLY A 175 0.65 -22.99 5.77
N GLU A 176 1.50 -22.44 6.65
CA GLU A 176 2.98 -22.37 6.51
C GLU A 176 3.67 -23.70 6.11
N THR A 177 3.06 -24.84 6.43
CA THR A 177 3.61 -26.18 6.14
C THR A 177 2.77 -26.99 5.14
N ALA A 178 1.79 -26.37 4.47
CA ALA A 178 0.81 -27.08 3.65
C ALA A 178 1.39 -27.65 2.35
N TRP A 179 2.48 -27.08 1.83
CA TRP A 179 3.15 -27.52 0.59
C TRP A 179 4.43 -28.32 0.87
N GLY A 180 4.46 -29.05 2.00
CA GLY A 180 5.50 -30.02 2.33
C GLY A 180 6.69 -29.49 3.15
N ASN A 181 6.87 -28.17 3.21
CA ASN A 181 7.95 -27.55 3.97
C ASN A 181 7.71 -27.56 5.49
N PRO A 182 8.76 -27.66 6.33
CA PRO A 182 8.67 -27.33 7.74
C PRO A 182 8.56 -25.81 7.93
N LYS A 183 8.11 -25.39 9.12
CA LYS A 183 8.12 -23.97 9.50
C LYS A 183 9.53 -23.39 9.43
N VAL A 184 9.63 -22.12 9.06
CA VAL A 184 10.93 -21.41 9.01
C VAL A 184 11.53 -21.35 10.42
N THR A 185 12.80 -21.72 10.55
CA THR A 185 13.54 -21.66 11.82
C THR A 185 14.70 -20.69 11.73
N LYS A 186 15.21 -20.18 12.87
CA LYS A 186 16.44 -19.39 12.86
C LYS A 186 17.61 -20.21 12.32
N GLN A 187 17.67 -21.51 12.62
CA GLN A 187 18.69 -22.45 12.14
C GLN A 187 18.75 -22.52 10.60
N LEU A 188 17.61 -22.45 9.91
CA LEU A 188 17.56 -22.38 8.45
C LEU A 188 18.15 -21.06 7.93
N ILE A 189 17.80 -19.92 8.54
CA ILE A 189 18.33 -18.61 8.17
C ILE A 189 19.84 -18.51 8.46
N ASP A 190 20.30 -19.10 9.56
CA ASP A 190 21.71 -19.21 9.94
C ASP A 190 22.50 -20.05 8.93
N LEU A 191 21.94 -21.18 8.47
CA LEU A 191 22.49 -22.01 7.40
C LEU A 191 22.59 -21.25 6.07
N VAL A 192 21.55 -20.50 5.68
CA VAL A 192 21.50 -19.74 4.43
C VAL A 192 22.56 -18.62 4.43
N LYS A 193 22.69 -17.84 5.52
CA LYS A 193 23.77 -16.85 5.72
C LYS A 193 25.15 -17.48 5.67
N ALA A 194 25.37 -18.57 6.43
CA ALA A 194 26.65 -19.28 6.46
C ALA A 194 27.05 -19.81 5.07
N ASN A 195 26.07 -20.05 4.19
CA ASN A 195 26.27 -20.45 2.82
C ASN A 195 26.32 -19.29 1.81
N GLY A 196 26.58 -18.05 2.26
CA GLY A 196 27.03 -16.94 1.42
C GLY A 196 25.94 -16.06 0.82
N PHE A 197 24.67 -16.36 1.11
CA PHE A 197 23.57 -15.44 0.84
C PHE A 197 23.60 -14.29 1.85
N ASN A 198 23.15 -13.10 1.45
CA ASN A 198 22.98 -11.97 2.38
C ASN A 198 21.64 -11.23 2.23
N ALA A 199 20.74 -11.76 1.40
CA ALA A 199 19.36 -11.34 1.33
C ALA A 199 18.41 -12.56 1.34
N ILE A 200 17.18 -12.34 1.79
CA ILE A 200 16.09 -13.31 1.82
C ILE A 200 14.88 -12.66 1.15
N ARG A 201 14.13 -13.40 0.34
CA ARG A 201 12.78 -13.03 -0.09
C ARG A 201 11.79 -14.00 0.55
N ILE A 202 10.77 -13.46 1.18
CA ILE A 202 9.71 -14.22 1.86
C ILE A 202 8.41 -14.01 1.09
N PRO A 203 8.10 -14.91 0.14
CA PRO A 203 6.74 -15.11 -0.35
C PRO A 203 5.77 -15.20 0.83
N CYS A 204 4.75 -14.34 0.90
CA CYS A 204 3.77 -14.35 1.98
C CYS A 204 2.33 -14.29 1.46
N SER A 205 1.49 -15.16 1.99
CA SER A 205 0.03 -15.12 1.82
C SER A 205 -0.60 -14.43 3.03
N TRP A 206 -1.74 -13.76 2.81
CA TRP A 206 -2.41 -12.90 3.79
C TRP A 206 -3.94 -13.08 3.72
N ASN A 207 -4.50 -13.20 2.52
CA ASN A 207 -5.94 -13.33 2.27
C ASN A 207 -6.55 -14.64 2.84
N GLN A 208 -5.74 -15.68 3.09
CA GLN A 208 -6.20 -16.88 3.81
C GLN A 208 -6.18 -16.72 5.35
N TYR A 209 -5.43 -15.75 5.88
CA TYR A 209 -5.19 -15.54 7.31
C TYR A 209 -6.02 -14.38 7.87
N LEU A 210 -7.31 -14.32 7.53
CA LEU A 210 -8.20 -13.26 8.00
C LEU A 210 -8.87 -13.63 9.32
N ALA A 211 -8.94 -12.67 10.24
CA ALA A 211 -9.75 -12.71 11.46
C ALA A 211 -11.18 -12.23 11.17
N ASN A 212 -11.33 -11.30 10.22
CA ASN A 212 -12.62 -10.85 9.70
C ASN A 212 -12.49 -10.55 8.19
N ALA A 213 -13.18 -11.34 7.35
CA ALA A 213 -13.09 -11.23 5.90
C ALA A 213 -13.77 -9.96 5.37
N ASP A 214 -14.92 -9.57 5.94
CA ASP A 214 -15.68 -8.39 5.55
C ASP A 214 -14.94 -7.07 5.83
N LYS A 215 -14.00 -7.09 6.78
CA LYS A 215 -13.13 -5.97 7.13
C LYS A 215 -11.73 -6.04 6.52
N ALA A 216 -11.35 -7.14 5.87
CA ALA A 216 -9.96 -7.44 5.50
C ALA A 216 -8.98 -7.43 6.70
N GLU A 217 -9.46 -7.83 7.88
CA GLU A 217 -8.70 -7.86 9.13
C GLU A 217 -7.80 -9.12 9.17
N ILE A 218 -6.48 -8.95 9.21
CA ILE A 218 -5.50 -10.05 9.24
C ILE A 218 -5.33 -10.56 10.68
N GLN A 219 -5.20 -11.86 10.86
CA GLN A 219 -4.97 -12.49 12.15
C GLN A 219 -3.65 -12.01 12.78
N THR A 220 -3.73 -11.46 13.99
CA THR A 220 -2.56 -11.01 14.78
C THR A 220 -1.52 -12.10 15.00
N THR A 221 -1.95 -13.36 15.08
CA THR A 221 -1.07 -14.54 15.14
C THR A 221 -0.22 -14.70 13.88
N TRP A 222 -0.77 -14.44 12.70
CA TRP A 222 -0.04 -14.50 11.43
C TRP A 222 0.87 -13.29 11.22
N LEU A 223 0.37 -12.08 11.51
CA LEU A 223 1.18 -10.85 11.54
C LEU A 223 2.42 -10.99 12.45
N ASN A 224 2.25 -11.58 13.64
CA ASN A 224 3.36 -11.89 14.54
C ASN A 224 4.28 -13.00 14.01
N ARG A 225 3.76 -14.01 13.30
CA ARG A 225 4.59 -15.09 12.72
C ARG A 225 5.47 -14.58 11.57
N VAL A 226 4.95 -13.74 10.68
CA VAL A 226 5.79 -13.11 9.64
C VAL A 226 6.82 -12.18 10.29
N LYS A 227 6.44 -11.41 11.31
CA LYS A 227 7.37 -10.59 12.10
C LYS A 227 8.51 -11.40 12.75
N GLU A 228 8.21 -12.58 13.26
CA GLU A 228 9.20 -13.49 13.84
C GLU A 228 10.24 -13.95 12.80
N VAL A 229 9.79 -14.35 11.60
CA VAL A 229 10.72 -14.79 10.53
C VAL A 229 11.53 -13.63 9.97
N VAL A 230 10.95 -12.42 9.87
CA VAL A 230 11.70 -11.19 9.57
C VAL A 230 12.75 -10.92 10.64
N GLN A 231 12.44 -11.10 11.93
CA GLN A 231 13.40 -10.93 13.02
C GLN A 231 14.58 -11.89 12.89
N TYR A 232 14.37 -13.17 12.54
CA TYR A 232 15.46 -14.13 12.31
C TYR A 232 16.44 -13.65 11.22
N CYS A 233 15.95 -12.95 10.19
CA CYS A 233 16.78 -12.41 9.10
C CYS A 233 17.57 -11.18 9.55
N VAL A 234 16.92 -10.23 10.22
CA VAL A 234 17.55 -8.98 10.70
C VAL A 234 18.56 -9.25 11.82
N ASP A 235 18.27 -10.17 12.74
CA ASP A 235 19.20 -10.63 13.79
C ASP A 235 20.47 -11.30 13.22
N ASN A 236 20.42 -11.70 11.95
CA ASN A 236 21.52 -12.35 11.23
C ASN A 236 22.15 -11.44 10.16
N ASP A 237 21.94 -10.12 10.22
CA ASP A 237 22.52 -9.14 9.28
C ASP A 237 22.16 -9.47 7.81
N MET A 238 20.90 -9.89 7.58
CA MET A 238 20.38 -10.17 6.24
C MET A 238 19.34 -9.15 5.82
N TYR A 239 19.40 -8.72 4.56
CA TYR A 239 18.29 -8.02 3.93
C TYR A 239 17.12 -8.97 3.77
N VAL A 240 15.89 -8.48 3.91
CA VAL A 240 14.68 -9.29 3.86
C VAL A 240 13.58 -8.55 3.11
N ILE A 241 13.06 -9.18 2.06
CA ILE A 241 11.92 -8.70 1.27
C ILE A 241 10.68 -9.48 1.71
N VAL A 242 9.62 -8.77 2.12
CA VAL A 242 8.29 -9.35 2.37
C VAL A 242 7.32 -8.83 1.32
N ASN A 243 6.50 -9.72 0.73
CA ASN A 243 5.51 -9.34 -0.28
C ASN A 243 4.08 -9.75 0.09
N ILE A 244 3.13 -9.39 -0.79
CA ILE A 244 1.90 -10.16 -0.97
C ILE A 244 2.14 -11.03 -2.20
N HIS A 245 2.19 -12.35 -2.02
CA HIS A 245 2.43 -13.30 -3.10
C HIS A 245 1.16 -13.52 -3.96
N TRP A 246 1.09 -14.58 -4.79
CA TRP A 246 -0.15 -14.96 -5.51
C TRP A 246 -1.41 -14.90 -4.63
N ASP A 247 -1.30 -15.39 -3.38
CA ASP A 247 -2.29 -15.22 -2.30
C ASP A 247 -3.72 -15.68 -2.65
N GLY A 248 -3.85 -16.71 -3.49
CA GLY A 248 -5.14 -17.19 -4.01
C GLY A 248 -5.68 -16.38 -5.19
N GLY A 249 -4.83 -15.59 -5.85
CA GLY A 249 -5.12 -14.90 -7.11
C GLY A 249 -5.92 -13.59 -6.98
N TRP A 250 -6.25 -13.15 -5.76
CA TRP A 250 -7.20 -12.04 -5.55
C TRP A 250 -6.75 -10.72 -6.18
N LEU A 251 -5.45 -10.45 -6.20
CA LEU A 251 -4.84 -9.33 -6.94
C LEU A 251 -4.24 -9.84 -8.24
N GLU A 252 -3.37 -10.85 -8.15
CA GLU A 252 -2.46 -11.28 -9.23
C GLU A 252 -3.19 -11.67 -10.51
N ASN A 253 -4.31 -12.42 -10.41
CA ASN A 253 -5.09 -12.83 -11.58
C ASN A 253 -6.27 -11.89 -11.87
N ASN A 254 -6.32 -10.72 -11.21
CA ASN A 254 -7.43 -9.76 -11.21
C ASN A 254 -6.96 -8.32 -11.53
N VAL A 255 -5.95 -8.19 -12.39
CA VAL A 255 -5.45 -6.89 -12.87
C VAL A 255 -6.32 -6.37 -14.03
N ILE A 256 -7.57 -6.04 -13.71
CA ILE A 256 -8.60 -5.57 -14.66
C ILE A 256 -9.43 -4.43 -14.07
N THR A 257 -9.95 -3.55 -14.93
CA THR A 257 -10.70 -2.34 -14.52
C THR A 257 -11.88 -2.65 -13.59
N ALA A 258 -12.62 -3.73 -13.86
CA ALA A 258 -13.76 -4.18 -13.02
C ALA A 258 -13.37 -4.66 -11.60
N LYS A 259 -12.07 -4.86 -11.31
CA LYS A 259 -11.55 -5.24 -9.99
C LYS A 259 -10.76 -4.12 -9.32
N LYS A 260 -10.44 -3.05 -10.05
CA LYS A 260 -9.55 -1.97 -9.63
C LYS A 260 -9.92 -1.38 -8.27
N GLU A 261 -11.19 -1.08 -8.02
CA GLU A 261 -11.63 -0.46 -6.76
C GLU A 261 -11.49 -1.41 -5.56
N ALA A 262 -12.10 -2.61 -5.65
CA ALA A 262 -12.05 -3.63 -4.61
C ALA A 262 -10.62 -4.06 -4.26
N ASN A 263 -9.77 -4.23 -5.28
CA ASN A 263 -8.39 -4.64 -5.09
C ASN A 263 -7.53 -3.51 -4.52
N ASN A 264 -7.73 -2.25 -4.91
CA ASN A 264 -7.06 -1.13 -4.24
C ASN A 264 -7.49 -1.03 -2.77
N ALA A 265 -8.79 -1.19 -2.46
CA ALA A 265 -9.25 -1.17 -1.08
C ALA A 265 -8.61 -2.28 -0.22
N LYS A 266 -8.54 -3.52 -0.74
CA LYS A 266 -7.88 -4.64 -0.04
C LYS A 266 -6.36 -4.44 0.08
N GLN A 267 -5.70 -4.01 -1.00
CA GLN A 267 -4.27 -3.70 -1.05
C GLN A 267 -3.91 -2.67 0.03
N LYS A 268 -4.70 -1.60 0.15
CA LYS A 268 -4.54 -0.60 1.22
C LYS A 268 -4.68 -1.25 2.61
N ALA A 269 -5.80 -1.94 2.86
CA ALA A 269 -6.12 -2.50 4.17
C ALA A 269 -5.04 -3.50 4.65
N PHE A 270 -4.56 -4.38 3.76
CA PHE A 270 -3.48 -5.31 4.08
C PHE A 270 -2.16 -4.58 4.33
N TRP A 271 -1.73 -3.68 3.44
CA TRP A 271 -0.44 -3.00 3.61
C TRP A 271 -0.38 -2.05 4.81
N GLU A 272 -1.49 -1.41 5.21
CA GLU A 272 -1.54 -0.65 6.47
C GLU A 272 -1.29 -1.54 7.70
N GLN A 273 -1.85 -2.75 7.73
CA GLN A 273 -1.65 -3.72 8.82
C GLN A 273 -0.21 -4.30 8.83
N ILE A 274 0.26 -4.76 7.67
CA ILE A 274 1.59 -5.35 7.48
C ILE A 274 2.68 -4.33 7.82
N ALA A 275 2.59 -3.13 7.22
CA ALA A 275 3.57 -2.08 7.45
C ALA A 275 3.57 -1.61 8.91
N THR A 276 2.40 -1.44 9.55
CA THR A 276 2.32 -1.05 10.97
C THR A 276 2.96 -2.08 11.90
N THR A 277 2.71 -3.38 11.67
CA THR A 277 3.29 -4.49 12.45
C THR A 277 4.82 -4.54 12.37
N LEU A 278 5.35 -4.32 11.16
CA LEU A 278 6.77 -4.44 10.81
C LEU A 278 7.52 -3.10 10.85
N ARG A 279 6.86 -2.00 11.26
CA ARG A 279 7.39 -0.61 11.26
C ARG A 279 8.70 -0.40 12.03
N GLY A 280 9.01 -1.27 12.99
CA GLY A 280 10.21 -1.14 13.85
C GLY A 280 11.54 -1.51 13.20
N PHE A 281 11.51 -2.38 12.18
CA PHE A 281 12.74 -2.82 11.49
C PHE A 281 13.40 -1.68 10.71
N ASP A 282 14.72 -1.71 10.63
CA ASP A 282 15.55 -0.74 9.90
C ASP A 282 15.59 -1.03 8.39
N GLU A 283 16.59 -0.51 7.67
CA GLU A 283 16.73 -0.69 6.22
C GLU A 283 17.02 -2.14 5.77
N HIS A 284 17.24 -3.09 6.69
CA HIS A 284 17.30 -4.50 6.33
C HIS A 284 15.98 -5.02 5.76
N LEU A 285 14.84 -4.50 6.22
CA LEU A 285 13.52 -4.89 5.73
C LEU A 285 13.06 -4.00 4.56
N LEU A 286 12.72 -4.63 3.43
CA LEU A 286 12.07 -4.04 2.27
C LEU A 286 10.66 -4.64 2.10
N PHE A 287 9.78 -3.93 1.41
CA PHE A 287 8.46 -4.45 1.02
C PHE A 287 8.31 -4.52 -0.50
N ALA A 288 7.73 -5.60 -1.01
CA ALA A 288 7.40 -5.80 -2.41
C ALA A 288 5.88 -5.81 -2.62
N SER A 289 5.36 -4.92 -3.47
CA SER A 289 3.92 -4.62 -3.59
C SER A 289 3.02 -5.82 -3.93
N ALA A 290 3.55 -6.80 -4.66
CA ALA A 290 2.84 -7.92 -5.27
C ALA A 290 3.85 -9.03 -5.64
N ASN A 291 3.49 -9.89 -6.61
CA ASN A 291 4.30 -10.99 -7.11
C ASN A 291 4.33 -11.03 -8.65
N GLU A 292 3.50 -11.82 -9.34
CA GLU A 292 3.51 -11.95 -10.82
C GLU A 292 2.24 -11.34 -11.49
N PRO A 293 1.91 -10.04 -11.28
CA PRO A 293 0.59 -9.49 -11.62
C PRO A 293 0.23 -9.62 -13.11
N ASN A 294 -0.80 -10.44 -13.44
CA ASN A 294 -1.18 -10.83 -14.80
C ASN A 294 -1.60 -9.62 -15.67
N VAL A 295 -0.67 -9.14 -16.50
CA VAL A 295 -0.86 -7.97 -17.38
C VAL A 295 -0.39 -8.32 -18.79
N GLU A 296 -1.26 -8.09 -19.78
CA GLU A 296 -0.96 -8.28 -21.21
C GLU A 296 -0.92 -6.97 -22.00
N ASN A 297 -1.52 -5.90 -21.47
CA ASN A 297 -1.76 -4.65 -22.20
C ASN A 297 -1.72 -3.40 -21.32
N ALA A 298 -1.80 -2.22 -21.96
CA ALA A 298 -1.67 -0.92 -21.32
C ALA A 298 -2.85 -0.56 -20.37
N GLU A 299 -4.06 -1.06 -20.59
CA GLU A 299 -5.18 -0.84 -19.66
C GLU A 299 -4.91 -1.58 -18.34
N GLN A 300 -4.53 -2.86 -18.43
CA GLN A 300 -4.15 -3.66 -17.27
C GLN A 300 -2.90 -3.08 -16.57
N MET A 301 -1.93 -2.57 -17.32
CA MET A 301 -0.79 -1.86 -16.72
C MET A 301 -1.24 -0.61 -15.94
N ALA A 302 -2.18 0.17 -16.46
CA ALA A 302 -2.75 1.32 -15.74
C ALA A 302 -3.59 0.94 -14.50
N VAL A 303 -4.11 -0.30 -14.45
CA VAL A 303 -4.67 -0.89 -13.22
C VAL A 303 -3.55 -1.27 -12.25
N LEU A 304 -2.49 -1.95 -12.71
CA LEU A 304 -1.34 -2.34 -11.88
C LEU A 304 -0.64 -1.14 -11.23
N THR A 305 -0.38 -0.08 -12.00
CA THR A 305 0.19 1.17 -11.47
C THR A 305 -0.65 1.75 -10.33
N SER A 306 -1.97 1.58 -10.33
CA SER A 306 -2.81 1.99 -9.19
C SER A 306 -2.61 1.11 -7.95
N TYR A 307 -2.49 -0.22 -8.11
CA TYR A 307 -2.19 -1.13 -7.00
C TYR A 307 -0.83 -0.82 -6.36
N HIS A 308 0.17 -0.45 -7.17
CA HIS A 308 1.49 -0.02 -6.69
C HIS A 308 1.46 1.34 -6.00
N GLN A 309 0.73 2.33 -6.54
CA GLN A 309 0.57 3.63 -5.88
C GLN A 309 -0.13 3.47 -4.52
N THR A 310 -1.22 2.71 -4.47
CA THR A 310 -1.94 2.41 -3.22
C THR A 310 -1.05 1.70 -2.19
N PHE A 311 -0.16 0.80 -2.62
CA PHE A 311 0.84 0.19 -1.75
C PHE A 311 1.83 1.22 -1.18
N VAL A 312 2.42 2.06 -2.03
CA VAL A 312 3.35 3.12 -1.60
C VAL A 312 2.66 4.07 -0.62
N ASP A 313 1.46 4.55 -0.95
CA ASP A 313 0.68 5.45 -0.10
C ASP A 313 0.30 4.80 1.24
N ALA A 314 -0.17 3.55 1.24
CA ALA A 314 -0.49 2.80 2.44
C ALA A 314 0.73 2.67 3.37
N VAL A 315 1.86 2.16 2.85
CA VAL A 315 3.10 1.99 3.63
C VAL A 315 3.59 3.33 4.19
N ARG A 316 3.71 4.36 3.33
CA ARG A 316 4.20 5.69 3.72
C ARG A 316 3.28 6.36 4.74
N SER A 317 1.97 6.11 4.69
CA SER A 317 1.00 6.69 5.64
C SER A 317 1.24 6.25 7.09
N THR A 318 1.78 5.05 7.32
CA THR A 318 2.06 4.53 8.67
C THR A 318 3.22 5.24 9.38
N GLY A 319 4.03 6.02 8.66
CA GLY A 319 5.11 6.82 9.23
C GLY A 319 6.22 6.00 9.90
N GLY A 320 6.92 6.60 10.86
CA GLY A 320 8.15 6.01 11.43
C GLY A 320 9.17 5.69 10.35
N LYS A 321 9.83 4.54 10.46
CA LYS A 321 10.79 4.04 9.46
C LYS A 321 10.17 3.72 8.11
N ASN A 322 8.87 3.43 8.06
CA ASN A 322 8.15 3.18 6.80
C ASN A 322 8.02 4.45 5.94
N ALA A 323 8.25 5.64 6.48
CA ALA A 323 8.39 6.86 5.69
C ALA A 323 9.63 6.82 4.76
N TYR A 324 10.67 6.07 5.12
CA TYR A 324 11.95 5.99 4.40
C TYR A 324 12.29 4.59 3.86
N ARG A 325 11.52 3.56 4.21
CA ARG A 325 11.77 2.17 3.79
C ARG A 325 11.83 2.04 2.28
N ASN A 326 12.86 1.36 1.77
CA ASN A 326 12.96 1.04 0.35
C ASN A 326 11.86 0.04 -0.05
N LEU A 327 11.12 0.38 -1.11
CA LEU A 327 9.98 -0.37 -1.61
C LEU A 327 10.28 -0.95 -2.99
N ILE A 328 9.60 -2.03 -3.34
CA ILE A 328 9.82 -2.78 -4.58
C ILE A 328 8.47 -2.94 -5.29
N VAL A 329 8.43 -2.64 -6.59
CA VAL A 329 7.22 -2.74 -7.42
C VAL A 329 7.48 -3.55 -8.68
N GLN A 330 6.52 -4.39 -9.03
CA GLN A 330 6.72 -5.54 -9.92
C GLN A 330 6.43 -5.15 -11.37
N GLY A 331 7.18 -5.76 -12.27
CA GLY A 331 6.86 -5.75 -13.69
C GLY A 331 5.52 -6.45 -13.98
N PRO A 332 4.85 -6.11 -15.09
CA PRO A 332 3.72 -6.89 -15.61
C PRO A 332 4.09 -8.38 -15.79
N SER A 333 3.39 -9.27 -15.08
CA SER A 333 3.73 -10.70 -14.94
C SER A 333 5.18 -10.98 -14.52
N THR A 334 5.85 -10.01 -13.90
CA THR A 334 7.31 -10.01 -13.62
C THR A 334 8.19 -10.32 -14.84
N ASP A 335 7.65 -10.25 -16.06
CA ASP A 335 8.31 -10.62 -17.31
C ASP A 335 9.10 -9.44 -17.88
N ILE A 336 10.31 -9.72 -18.35
CA ILE A 336 11.25 -8.70 -18.82
C ILE A 336 10.75 -8.01 -20.11
N GLU A 337 10.18 -8.73 -21.07
CA GLU A 337 9.74 -8.12 -22.33
C GLU A 337 8.48 -7.26 -22.16
N LYS A 338 7.48 -7.75 -21.41
CA LYS A 338 6.32 -6.97 -20.98
C LYS A 338 6.73 -5.75 -20.15
N THR A 339 7.70 -5.89 -19.25
CA THR A 339 8.18 -4.77 -18.41
C THR A 339 8.82 -3.68 -19.27
N ASN A 340 9.71 -4.05 -20.19
CA ASN A 340 10.35 -3.13 -21.13
C ASN A 340 9.34 -2.45 -22.09
N LYS A 341 8.21 -3.10 -22.37
CA LYS A 341 7.16 -2.61 -23.27
C LYS A 341 6.10 -1.74 -22.58
N LEU A 342 5.72 -2.04 -21.34
CA LEU A 342 4.53 -1.47 -20.68
C LEU A 342 4.86 -0.62 -19.43
N MET A 343 5.92 -0.93 -18.68
CA MET A 343 6.25 -0.25 -17.42
C MET A 343 7.06 1.04 -17.66
N THR A 344 6.41 2.05 -18.23
CA THR A 344 7.06 3.30 -18.66
C THR A 344 7.25 4.34 -17.55
N ALA A 345 6.66 4.13 -16.37
CA ALA A 345 6.76 5.02 -15.21
C ALA A 345 6.72 4.23 -13.89
N MET A 346 7.38 4.78 -12.86
CA MET A 346 7.30 4.31 -11.47
C MET A 346 6.15 5.02 -10.73
N PRO A 347 5.65 4.48 -9.60
CA PRO A 347 4.78 5.20 -8.68
C PRO A 347 5.43 6.48 -8.15
N THR A 348 4.60 7.43 -7.71
CA THR A 348 5.06 8.65 -7.05
C THR A 348 5.29 8.39 -5.56
N ASP A 349 6.47 8.79 -5.05
CA ASP A 349 6.82 8.73 -3.64
C ASP A 349 7.02 10.14 -3.06
N LYS A 350 6.86 10.28 -1.75
CA LYS A 350 7.13 11.50 -0.98
C LYS A 350 8.60 11.61 -0.58
N VAL A 351 9.39 10.54 -0.74
CA VAL A 351 10.83 10.50 -0.52
C VAL A 351 11.54 10.04 -1.80
N ALA A 352 12.50 10.83 -2.28
CA ALA A 352 13.29 10.51 -3.46
C ALA A 352 14.13 9.24 -3.27
N ASP A 353 14.35 8.52 -4.38
CA ASP A 353 15.26 7.37 -4.49
C ASP A 353 14.97 6.23 -3.49
N ARG A 354 13.69 5.91 -3.23
CA ARG A 354 13.24 4.82 -2.34
C ARG A 354 12.41 3.71 -2.99
N ILE A 355 12.40 3.62 -4.32
CA ILE A 355 11.69 2.57 -5.07
C ILE A 355 12.66 1.79 -5.99
N MET A 356 12.51 0.47 -6.01
CA MET A 356 13.14 -0.49 -6.93
C MET A 356 12.08 -1.13 -7.84
N ALA A 357 12.49 -1.63 -9.00
CA ALA A 357 11.67 -2.52 -9.83
C ALA A 357 11.93 -4.00 -9.49
N GLU A 358 11.02 -4.91 -9.83
CA GLU A 358 11.18 -6.36 -9.69
C GLU A 358 10.72 -7.12 -10.93
N VAL A 359 11.53 -8.09 -11.36
CA VAL A 359 11.26 -9.04 -12.46
C VAL A 359 11.73 -10.43 -12.05
N HIS A 360 11.24 -11.48 -12.70
CA HIS A 360 11.62 -12.88 -12.50
C HIS A 360 12.26 -13.44 -13.79
N TYR A 361 12.99 -14.56 -13.69
CA TYR A 361 13.66 -15.18 -14.84
C TYR A 361 13.68 -16.70 -14.78
N TYR A 362 12.85 -17.32 -15.62
CA TYR A 362 12.78 -18.76 -15.84
C TYR A 362 12.89 -19.12 -17.34
N THR A 363 13.64 -18.31 -18.10
CA THR A 363 13.81 -18.48 -19.55
C THR A 363 15.07 -19.31 -19.86
N PRO A 364 14.98 -20.37 -20.70
CA PRO A 364 13.77 -20.88 -21.36
C PRO A 364 12.97 -21.81 -20.44
N TYR A 365 11.64 -21.72 -20.48
CA TYR A 365 10.73 -22.52 -19.65
C TYR A 365 10.98 -24.03 -19.78
N GLN A 366 11.25 -24.50 -21.01
CA GLN A 366 11.58 -25.88 -21.36
C GLN A 366 12.78 -26.43 -20.56
N PHE A 367 13.75 -25.59 -20.20
CA PHE A 367 14.88 -25.97 -19.34
C PHE A 367 14.55 -25.73 -17.86
N CYS A 368 14.00 -24.56 -17.54
CA CYS A 368 13.92 -24.08 -16.17
C CYS A 368 12.81 -24.73 -15.34
N LEU A 369 11.65 -25.04 -15.94
CA LEU A 369 10.41 -25.40 -15.24
C LEU A 369 9.61 -26.55 -15.85
N MET A 370 9.79 -26.87 -17.13
CA MET A 370 8.96 -27.87 -17.83
C MET A 370 9.22 -29.30 -17.30
N ASP A 371 8.19 -29.94 -16.74
CA ASP A 371 8.25 -31.24 -16.06
C ASP A 371 7.97 -32.44 -16.97
N LYS A 372 7.43 -32.22 -18.17
CA LYS A 372 7.05 -33.22 -19.18
C LYS A 372 7.03 -32.62 -20.59
N ASP A 373 7.19 -33.45 -21.62
CA ASP A 373 6.96 -33.04 -23.02
C ASP A 373 5.47 -32.72 -23.27
N ALA A 374 5.21 -31.82 -24.23
CA ALA A 374 3.87 -31.46 -24.69
C ALA A 374 3.85 -31.26 -26.21
N ASP A 375 2.67 -31.24 -26.83
CA ASP A 375 2.51 -31.11 -28.30
C ASP A 375 3.15 -29.84 -28.89
N TRP A 376 3.32 -28.80 -28.07
CA TRP A 376 3.92 -27.51 -28.44
C TRP A 376 5.42 -27.40 -28.11
N GLY A 377 6.01 -28.35 -27.37
CA GLY A 377 7.40 -28.21 -26.89
C GLY A 377 7.94 -29.41 -26.12
N LYS A 378 9.26 -29.60 -26.21
CA LYS A 378 10.01 -30.62 -25.45
C LYS A 378 10.68 -30.01 -24.24
N MET A 379 10.84 -30.81 -23.18
CA MET A 379 11.79 -30.49 -22.11
C MET A 379 13.21 -30.38 -22.68
N PHE A 380 13.90 -29.31 -22.32
CA PHE A 380 15.35 -29.22 -22.49
C PHE A 380 16.02 -29.82 -21.23
N TYR A 381 16.99 -30.70 -21.45
CA TYR A 381 17.86 -31.23 -20.41
C TYR A 381 19.18 -30.44 -20.34
N TYR A 382 19.55 -29.78 -21.43
CA TYR A 382 20.81 -29.07 -21.60
C TYR A 382 20.57 -27.65 -22.13
N TRP A 383 21.37 -26.72 -21.63
CA TRP A 383 21.36 -25.28 -21.90
C TRP A 383 22.80 -24.74 -21.80
N GLY A 384 23.10 -23.75 -22.64
CA GLY A 384 24.40 -23.11 -22.72
C GLY A 384 25.25 -23.79 -23.79
N LYS A 385 25.75 -22.99 -24.72
CA LYS A 385 26.38 -23.44 -25.98
C LYS A 385 27.38 -24.60 -25.82
N ASP A 386 28.25 -24.52 -24.81
CA ASP A 386 29.34 -25.49 -24.61
C ASP A 386 28.93 -26.71 -23.76
N TYR A 387 27.63 -26.85 -23.44
CA TYR A 387 27.03 -27.95 -22.66
C TYR A 387 25.94 -28.73 -23.44
N HIS A 388 25.81 -28.52 -24.74
CA HIS A 388 24.88 -29.28 -25.59
C HIS A 388 25.31 -30.75 -25.72
N SER A 389 24.34 -31.67 -25.68
CA SER A 389 24.53 -33.08 -25.99
C SER A 389 24.77 -33.31 -27.47
N ALA A 390 25.61 -34.29 -27.77
CA ALA A 390 25.88 -34.78 -29.13
C ALA A 390 25.09 -36.05 -29.50
N THR A 391 24.26 -36.57 -28.59
CA THR A 391 23.50 -37.82 -28.76
C THR A 391 21.99 -37.58 -28.76
N ASP A 392 21.41 -37.22 -27.61
CA ASP A 392 20.00 -36.79 -27.45
C ASP A 392 19.83 -35.30 -27.77
N THR A 393 20.24 -34.91 -28.98
CA THR A 393 20.25 -33.51 -29.46
C THR A 393 18.89 -32.81 -29.40
N GLU A 394 17.78 -33.55 -29.39
CA GLU A 394 16.42 -33.01 -29.22
C GLU A 394 16.11 -32.53 -27.78
N ARG A 395 17.08 -32.68 -26.87
CA ARG A 395 17.06 -32.20 -25.48
C ARG A 395 17.96 -30.99 -25.23
N ASN A 396 18.68 -30.51 -26.26
CA ASN A 396 19.38 -29.24 -26.22
C ASN A 396 18.39 -28.07 -26.29
N ALA A 397 18.74 -26.95 -25.65
CA ALA A 397 17.99 -25.72 -25.80
C ALA A 397 18.08 -25.19 -27.24
N THR A 398 16.93 -24.79 -27.79
CA THR A 398 16.82 -24.24 -29.15
C THR A 398 16.55 -22.73 -29.18
N TRP A 399 16.38 -22.13 -28.00
CA TRP A 399 16.16 -20.69 -27.77
C TRP A 399 16.42 -20.36 -26.28
N GLY A 400 16.57 -19.08 -25.93
CA GLY A 400 16.70 -18.64 -24.53
C GLY A 400 18.09 -18.85 -23.93
N GLU A 401 19.11 -19.00 -24.77
CA GLU A 401 20.51 -19.23 -24.35
C GLU A 401 21.23 -17.90 -24.02
N GLU A 402 22.57 -17.91 -23.88
CA GLU A 402 23.36 -16.78 -23.38
C GLU A 402 23.00 -15.43 -24.03
N ALA A 403 22.81 -15.39 -25.35
CA ALA A 403 22.54 -14.16 -26.09
C ALA A 403 21.14 -13.56 -25.80
N ASP A 404 20.14 -14.40 -25.52
CA ASP A 404 18.80 -13.94 -25.13
C ASP A 404 18.83 -13.41 -23.70
N LEU A 405 19.50 -14.11 -22.78
CA LEU A 405 19.69 -13.70 -21.38
C LEU A 405 20.41 -12.34 -21.30
N ASP A 406 21.51 -12.18 -22.04
CA ASP A 406 22.27 -10.92 -22.13
C ASP A 406 21.39 -9.76 -22.65
N LYS A 407 20.64 -10.00 -23.73
CA LYS A 407 19.64 -9.05 -24.29
C LYS A 407 18.61 -8.64 -23.23
N PHE A 408 18.06 -9.61 -22.50
CA PHE A 408 17.03 -9.38 -21.48
C PHE A 408 17.55 -8.54 -20.32
N PHE A 409 18.69 -8.90 -19.73
CA PHE A 409 19.24 -8.15 -18.58
C PHE A 409 19.76 -6.77 -18.98
N LEU A 410 20.32 -6.62 -20.18
CA LEU A 410 20.67 -5.30 -20.74
C LEU A 410 19.45 -4.39 -20.94
N SER A 411 18.28 -4.95 -21.28
CA SER A 411 17.05 -4.15 -21.38
C SER A 411 16.61 -3.58 -20.03
N MET A 412 16.65 -4.38 -18.96
CA MET A 412 16.35 -3.93 -17.59
C MET A 412 17.37 -2.92 -17.07
N LYS A 413 18.66 -3.12 -17.39
CA LYS A 413 19.71 -2.13 -17.12
C LYS A 413 19.39 -0.78 -17.76
N THR A 414 19.06 -0.78 -19.06
CA THR A 414 18.77 0.42 -19.86
C THR A 414 17.45 1.09 -19.42
N GLN A 415 16.45 0.31 -19.02
CA GLN A 415 15.15 0.84 -18.60
C GLN A 415 15.18 1.46 -17.19
N PHE A 416 15.93 0.87 -16.25
CA PHE A 416 15.85 1.22 -14.82
C PHE A 416 17.20 1.58 -14.22
N VAL A 417 18.20 0.69 -14.29
CA VAL A 417 19.46 0.82 -13.55
C VAL A 417 20.26 2.06 -13.98
N ASP A 418 20.35 2.31 -15.28
CA ASP A 418 21.01 3.51 -15.83
C ASP A 418 20.24 4.81 -15.57
N LYS A 419 19.04 4.72 -14.97
CA LYS A 419 18.23 5.85 -14.48
C LYS A 419 18.20 5.93 -12.94
N GLY A 420 19.03 5.15 -12.25
CA GLY A 420 19.15 5.13 -10.79
C GLY A 420 18.14 4.24 -10.07
N ILE A 421 17.30 3.48 -10.79
CA ILE A 421 16.29 2.57 -10.24
C ILE A 421 16.87 1.15 -10.22
N PRO A 422 17.17 0.54 -9.06
CA PRO A 422 17.66 -0.84 -9.02
C PRO A 422 16.59 -1.84 -9.43
N VAL A 423 17.02 -2.99 -9.93
CA VAL A 423 16.14 -4.08 -10.36
C VAL A 423 16.41 -5.33 -9.51
N ILE A 424 15.43 -5.72 -8.72
CA ILE A 424 15.42 -7.01 -8.04
C ILE A 424 15.08 -8.08 -9.09
N LEU A 425 15.97 -9.05 -9.30
CA LEU A 425 15.62 -10.29 -9.98
C LEU A 425 15.06 -11.21 -8.88
N GLY A 426 13.75 -11.06 -8.60
CA GLY A 426 13.09 -11.59 -7.40
C GLY A 426 13.03 -13.11 -7.35
N GLU A 427 13.01 -13.75 -8.50
CA GLU A 427 13.08 -15.21 -8.63
C GLU A 427 13.84 -15.59 -9.89
N PHE A 428 14.72 -16.59 -9.77
CA PHE A 428 15.25 -17.34 -10.90
C PHE A 428 15.67 -18.74 -10.44
N GLY A 429 15.69 -19.69 -11.36
CA GLY A 429 16.22 -21.02 -11.10
C GLY A 429 15.99 -21.98 -12.26
N ALA A 430 16.52 -23.20 -12.11
CA ALA A 430 16.25 -24.31 -13.03
C ALA A 430 16.10 -25.61 -12.23
N ILE A 431 15.13 -26.43 -12.61
CA ILE A 431 14.82 -27.70 -11.95
C ILE A 431 15.92 -28.75 -12.17
N LYS A 432 16.14 -29.58 -11.14
CA LYS A 432 17.08 -30.70 -11.13
C LYS A 432 16.40 -31.97 -11.60
N ARG A 433 16.74 -32.44 -12.80
CA ARG A 433 16.22 -33.66 -13.42
C ARG A 433 16.99 -34.89 -12.92
N SER A 434 16.80 -35.23 -11.64
CA SER A 434 17.53 -36.33 -10.96
C SER A 434 17.03 -37.74 -11.31
N ASP A 435 16.09 -37.83 -12.24
CA ASP A 435 15.58 -39.03 -12.90
C ASP A 435 16.39 -39.42 -14.16
N LEU A 436 17.16 -38.47 -14.72
CA LEU A 436 18.18 -38.77 -15.71
C LEU A 436 19.28 -39.66 -15.10
N THR A 437 20.01 -40.39 -15.95
CA THR A 437 21.10 -41.28 -15.52
C THR A 437 22.35 -41.11 -16.40
N GLY A 438 23.48 -41.65 -15.94
CA GLY A 438 24.73 -41.70 -16.71
C GLY A 438 25.26 -40.34 -17.18
N ASP A 439 25.71 -40.30 -18.44
CA ASP A 439 26.28 -39.10 -19.06
C ASP A 439 25.24 -37.99 -19.20
N ASN A 440 23.98 -38.33 -19.50
CA ASN A 440 22.87 -37.37 -19.60
C ASN A 440 22.61 -36.66 -18.26
N LEU A 441 22.63 -37.38 -17.13
CA LEU A 441 22.55 -36.75 -15.81
C LEU A 441 23.76 -35.84 -15.55
N THR A 442 24.96 -36.32 -15.88
CA THR A 442 26.21 -35.60 -15.65
C THR A 442 26.23 -34.28 -16.44
N LEU A 443 25.82 -34.31 -17.70
CA LEU A 443 25.73 -33.15 -18.58
C LEU A 443 24.60 -32.19 -18.16
N HIS A 444 23.42 -32.70 -17.80
CA HIS A 444 22.33 -31.88 -17.26
C HIS A 444 22.76 -31.12 -16.00
N LEU A 445 23.41 -31.80 -15.05
CA LEU A 445 23.87 -31.18 -13.81
C LEU A 445 24.97 -30.12 -14.07
N ALA A 446 25.90 -30.39 -14.98
CA ALA A 446 26.93 -29.44 -15.39
C ALA A 446 26.33 -28.21 -16.12
N SER A 447 25.38 -28.44 -17.03
CA SER A 447 24.63 -27.39 -17.72
C SER A 447 23.82 -26.52 -16.76
N ARG A 448 23.07 -27.13 -15.81
CA ARG A 448 22.32 -26.42 -14.78
C ARG A 448 23.23 -25.59 -13.87
N ALA A 449 24.40 -26.11 -13.51
CA ALA A 449 25.40 -25.34 -12.78
C ALA A 449 25.89 -24.13 -13.61
N TYR A 450 26.18 -24.31 -14.90
CA TYR A 450 26.56 -23.22 -15.79
C TYR A 450 25.47 -22.14 -15.93
N PHE A 451 24.21 -22.54 -16.13
CA PHE A 451 23.06 -21.62 -16.18
C PHE A 451 22.96 -20.75 -14.91
N LEU A 452 22.99 -21.36 -13.72
CA LEU A 452 22.88 -20.62 -12.46
C LEU A 452 24.06 -19.65 -12.24
N LYS A 453 25.27 -20.07 -12.62
CA LYS A 453 26.46 -19.20 -12.62
C LYS A 453 26.32 -18.04 -13.60
N TYR A 454 25.80 -18.30 -14.80
CA TYR A 454 25.64 -17.31 -15.86
C TYR A 454 24.59 -16.25 -15.50
N VAL A 455 23.43 -16.67 -14.99
CA VAL A 455 22.37 -15.76 -14.51
C VAL A 455 22.90 -14.83 -13.42
N VAL A 456 23.57 -15.35 -12.37
CA VAL A 456 24.11 -14.49 -11.30
C VAL A 456 25.18 -13.53 -11.82
N LYS A 457 26.09 -14.01 -12.68
CA LYS A 457 27.15 -13.20 -13.30
C LYS A 457 26.57 -12.05 -14.12
N GLN A 458 25.60 -12.32 -15.00
CA GLN A 458 25.00 -11.29 -15.84
C GLN A 458 24.04 -10.38 -15.07
N SER A 459 23.41 -10.86 -14.00
CA SER A 459 22.66 -9.99 -13.07
C SER A 459 23.59 -8.95 -12.47
N LYS A 460 24.71 -9.40 -11.87
CA LYS A 460 25.77 -8.53 -11.33
C LYS A 460 26.32 -7.55 -12.38
N ALA A 461 26.59 -8.02 -13.61
CA ALA A 461 27.10 -7.17 -14.69
C ALA A 461 26.11 -6.08 -15.14
N ASN A 462 24.80 -6.32 -15.01
CA ASN A 462 23.73 -5.41 -15.41
C ASN A 462 23.09 -4.62 -14.24
N GLY A 463 23.57 -4.82 -13.00
CA GLY A 463 23.04 -4.14 -11.81
C GLY A 463 21.70 -4.69 -11.30
N LEU A 464 21.35 -5.92 -11.70
CA LEU A 464 20.23 -6.68 -11.13
C LEU A 464 20.71 -7.43 -9.87
N ILE A 465 19.85 -7.54 -8.85
CA ILE A 465 20.14 -8.30 -7.63
C ILE A 465 19.45 -9.68 -7.72
N PRO A 466 20.18 -10.79 -7.89
CA PRO A 466 19.60 -12.11 -8.10
C PRO A 466 19.13 -12.78 -6.80
N PHE A 467 17.85 -13.17 -6.74
CA PHE A 467 17.25 -13.98 -5.69
C PHE A 467 16.88 -15.37 -6.23
N TYR A 468 17.60 -16.39 -5.77
CA TYR A 468 17.39 -17.77 -6.22
C TYR A 468 16.06 -18.33 -5.70
N TRP A 469 15.32 -19.07 -6.54
CA TRP A 469 14.08 -19.74 -6.15
C TRP A 469 14.37 -21.12 -5.55
N ASP A 470 14.01 -21.29 -4.28
CA ASP A 470 14.14 -22.55 -3.54
C ASP A 470 12.76 -22.93 -3.00
N ALA A 471 12.25 -24.06 -3.45
CA ALA A 471 10.93 -24.58 -3.09
C ALA A 471 10.95 -25.56 -1.91
N GLY A 472 12.13 -25.90 -1.38
CA GLY A 472 12.35 -26.84 -0.26
C GLY A 472 12.03 -28.33 -0.52
N ASN A 473 11.19 -28.64 -1.50
CA ASN A 473 10.94 -30.01 -1.98
C ASN A 473 12.25 -30.68 -2.46
N LEU A 474 12.44 -31.97 -2.19
CA LEU A 474 13.65 -32.72 -2.57
C LEU A 474 13.35 -33.77 -3.67
N GLY A 475 14.35 -34.08 -4.50
CA GLY A 475 14.26 -35.10 -5.55
C GLY A 475 14.02 -34.52 -6.96
N VAL A 476 13.24 -35.24 -7.76
CA VAL A 476 13.06 -34.99 -9.21
C VAL A 476 12.32 -33.68 -9.46
N ASN A 477 12.79 -32.90 -10.44
CA ASN A 477 12.26 -31.61 -10.86
C ASN A 477 12.19 -30.55 -9.74
N THR A 478 13.16 -30.57 -8.81
CA THR A 478 13.24 -29.62 -7.68
C THR A 478 14.33 -28.56 -7.83
N MET A 479 14.24 -27.46 -7.07
CA MET A 479 15.25 -26.38 -7.05
C MET A 479 15.96 -26.22 -5.70
N SER A 480 15.79 -27.13 -4.74
CA SER A 480 16.24 -26.90 -3.36
C SER A 480 17.77 -26.96 -3.21
N LEU A 481 18.35 -25.99 -2.51
CA LEU A 481 19.76 -25.97 -2.11
C LEU A 481 19.97 -26.58 -0.73
N PHE A 482 18.95 -26.55 0.12
CA PHE A 482 19.01 -26.95 1.52
C PHE A 482 17.90 -27.96 1.86
N ASP A 483 18.23 -28.99 2.62
CA ASP A 483 17.22 -29.82 3.29
C ASP A 483 16.75 -29.08 4.55
N ARG A 484 15.53 -28.55 4.49
CA ARG A 484 14.93 -27.74 5.56
C ARG A 484 14.53 -28.58 6.79
N SER A 485 14.50 -29.91 6.67
CA SER A 485 14.09 -30.83 7.75
C SER A 485 15.20 -31.07 8.77
N ASN A 486 16.46 -31.03 8.32
CA ASN A 486 17.66 -31.22 9.15
C ASN A 486 18.63 -30.03 9.12
N ASN A 487 18.36 -29.01 8.30
CA ASN A 487 19.20 -27.83 8.09
C ASN A 487 20.61 -28.19 7.55
N THR A 488 20.66 -28.93 6.44
CA THR A 488 21.91 -29.27 5.74
C THR A 488 21.90 -28.81 4.27
N VAL A 489 23.08 -28.74 3.64
CA VAL A 489 23.21 -28.44 2.21
C VAL A 489 22.87 -29.68 1.39
N TYR A 490 21.85 -29.58 0.54
CA TYR A 490 21.37 -30.65 -0.34
C TYR A 490 21.96 -30.55 -1.76
N ASP A 491 22.10 -29.34 -2.32
CA ASP A 491 22.69 -29.12 -3.65
C ASP A 491 23.93 -28.23 -3.58
N ALA A 492 25.04 -28.83 -3.16
CA ALA A 492 26.34 -28.16 -3.10
C ALA A 492 26.86 -27.70 -4.48
N GLN A 493 26.44 -28.32 -5.58
CA GLN A 493 26.87 -27.95 -6.93
C GLN A 493 26.18 -26.68 -7.40
N ALA A 494 24.85 -26.60 -7.28
CA ALA A 494 24.09 -25.38 -7.56
C ALA A 494 24.54 -24.23 -6.64
N LEU A 495 24.74 -24.51 -5.35
CA LEU A 495 25.24 -23.53 -4.39
C LEU A 495 26.65 -23.00 -4.74
N THR A 496 27.53 -23.86 -5.29
CA THR A 496 28.87 -23.44 -5.74
C THR A 496 28.77 -22.58 -7.00
N ALA A 497 27.96 -22.99 -7.99
CA ALA A 497 27.72 -22.21 -9.20
C ALA A 497 27.20 -20.79 -8.91
N LEU A 498 26.24 -20.65 -7.99
CA LEU A 498 25.71 -19.35 -7.56
C LEU A 498 26.81 -18.46 -6.94
N LYS A 499 27.71 -19.03 -6.14
CA LYS A 499 28.86 -18.33 -5.56
C LYS A 499 29.92 -17.97 -6.60
N GLU A 500 30.15 -18.80 -7.61
CA GLU A 500 31.05 -18.52 -8.72
C GLU A 500 30.53 -17.40 -9.64
N GLY A 501 29.21 -17.25 -9.76
CA GLY A 501 28.61 -16.13 -10.50
C GLY A 501 28.82 -14.76 -9.83
N LEU A 502 29.14 -14.73 -8.53
CA LEU A 502 29.44 -13.49 -7.79
C LEU A 502 30.89 -13.00 -7.97
N GLN A 503 31.76 -13.76 -8.66
CA GLN A 503 33.18 -13.43 -8.87
C GLN A 503 33.36 -12.56 -10.12
#